data_AF-A0A2K3YW76-F1
#
_entry.id   AF-A0A2K3YW76-F1
#
_cell.length_a   1.000
_cell.length_b   1.000
_cell.length_c   1.000
_cell.angle_alpha   90.00
_cell.angle_beta   90.00
_cell.angle_gamma   90.00
#
_symmetry.space_group_name_H-M   'P 1'
#
loop_
_entity.id
_entity.type
_entity.pdbx_description
1 polymer ?
#
loop_
_entity_poly.entity_id
_entity_poly.type
_entity_poly.pdbx_seq_one_letter_code
_entity_poly.pdbx_strand_id
1 'polypeptide(L)' 'MKYFIPAWYSGHQWWESKMEPYFYNQAETTFDDMISLMSMHRLNHESFQMIVLNYTPDLRTFLHRHDLFDMTY' A
#
# COMPACT_ATOMS: atom_id res chain seq x y z
N MET A 1 18.63 6.01 -3.63
CA MET A 1 17.57 5.03 -3.33
C MET A 1 16.61 5.64 -2.33
N LYS A 2 15.31 5.74 -2.64
CA LYS A 2 14.28 6.27 -1.73
C LYS A 2 13.52 5.13 -1.07
N TYR A 3 13.09 5.33 0.18
CA TYR A 3 12.29 4.37 0.93
C TYR A 3 10.92 4.96 1.25
N PHE A 4 9.87 4.20 0.95
CA PHE A 4 8.48 4.54 1.24
C PHE A 4 7.98 3.67 2.38
N ILE A 5 7.54 4.28 3.48
CA ILE A 5 7.00 3.59 4.66
C ILE A 5 5.52 3.95 4.80
N PRO A 6 4.58 3.22 4.15
CA PRO A 6 3.18 3.59 4.14
C PRO A 6 2.52 3.39 5.51
N ALA A 7 1.54 4.26 5.81
CA ALA A 7 0.77 4.21 7.04
C ALA A 7 -0.55 3.42 6.86
N TRP A 8 -0.48 2.24 6.25
CA TRP A 8 -1.64 1.37 5.96
C TRP A 8 -2.07 0.54 7.18
N TYR A 9 -2.34 1.22 8.30
CA TYR A 9 -2.60 0.58 9.58
C TYR A 9 -4.09 0.32 9.83
N SER A 10 -4.39 -0.75 10.59
CA SER A 10 -5.72 -1.00 11.13
C SER A 10 -6.08 0.02 12.22
N GLY A 11 -7.37 0.35 12.34
CA GLY A 11 -7.88 1.28 13.36
C GLY A 11 -7.87 0.71 14.78
N HIS A 12 -7.74 -0.61 14.96
CA HIS A 12 -7.71 -1.24 16.29
C HIS A 12 -6.28 -1.44 16.79
N GLN A 13 -5.49 -2.26 16.09
CA GLN A 13 -4.07 -2.50 16.37
C GLN A 13 -3.24 -2.11 15.15
N TRP A 14 -2.28 -1.22 15.32
CA TRP A 14 -1.53 -0.67 14.18
C TRP A 14 -0.74 -1.74 13.40
N TRP A 15 -0.28 -2.80 14.07
CA TRP A 15 0.45 -3.90 13.42
C TRP A 15 -0.46 -4.94 12.75
N GLU A 16 -1.77 -4.88 12.93
CA GLU A 16 -2.72 -5.84 12.38
C GLU A 16 -3.11 -5.52 10.92
N SER A 17 -3.61 -6.54 10.23
CA SER A 17 -4.22 -6.41 8.92
C SER A 17 -5.49 -5.57 8.98
N LYS A 18 -5.60 -4.62 8.05
CA LYS A 18 -6.83 -3.86 7.79
C LYS A 18 -7.79 -4.58 6.83
N MET A 19 -7.39 -5.74 6.28
CA MET A 19 -8.19 -6.45 5.28
C MET A 19 -9.56 -6.84 5.84
N GLU A 20 -10.61 -6.39 5.15
CA GLU A 20 -12.00 -6.73 5.42
C GLU A 20 -12.57 -7.61 4.28
N PRO A 21 -13.59 -8.46 4.57
CA PRO A 21 -14.29 -9.21 3.55
C PRO A 21 -14.93 -8.31 2.48
N TYR A 22 -14.97 -8.76 1.22
CA TYR A 22 -15.41 -7.93 0.09
C TYR A 22 -16.85 -7.37 0.22
N PHE A 23 -17.71 -8.06 0.98
CA PHE A 23 -19.11 -7.69 1.18
C PHE A 23 -19.30 -6.63 2.29
N TYR A 24 -18.25 -6.26 3.01
CA TYR A 24 -18.27 -5.11 3.92
C TYR A 24 -18.13 -3.83 3.10
N ASN A 25 -19.21 -3.04 3.01
CA ASN A 25 -19.18 -1.71 2.40
C ASN A 25 -18.51 -0.71 3.34
N GLN A 26 -17.18 -0.63 3.31
CA GLN A 26 -16.48 0.51 3.88
C GLN A 26 -16.28 1.57 2.80
N ALA A 27 -16.78 2.78 3.05
CA ALA A 27 -16.54 3.97 2.23
C ALA A 27 -15.12 4.53 2.47
N GLU A 28 -14.13 3.67 2.70
CA GLU A 28 -12.75 4.09 2.92
C GLU A 28 -12.00 4.12 1.60
N THR A 29 -11.51 5.31 1.26
CA THR A 29 -10.65 5.51 0.10
C THR A 29 -9.33 4.78 0.36
N THR A 30 -9.07 3.71 -0.39
CA THR A 30 -7.79 2.97 -0.33
C THR A 30 -6.65 3.73 -0.99
N PHE A 31 -6.96 4.76 -1.78
CA PHE A 31 -5.98 5.63 -2.43
C PHE A 31 -5.47 6.70 -1.46
N ASP A 32 -4.17 6.72 -1.23
CA ASP A 32 -3.48 7.68 -0.37
C ASP A 32 -2.34 8.41 -1.10
N ASP A 33 -1.65 9.27 -0.38
CA ASP A 33 -0.48 10.02 -0.84
C ASP A 33 0.70 9.11 -1.20
N MET A 34 0.89 8.00 -0.48
CA MET A 34 1.95 7.04 -0.72
C MET A 34 1.79 6.33 -2.07
N ILE A 35 0.57 5.89 -2.41
CA ILE A 35 0.28 5.35 -3.74
C ILE A 35 0.58 6.40 -4.83
N SER A 36 0.14 7.64 -4.63
CA SER A 36 0.38 8.73 -5.59
C SER A 36 1.87 8.99 -5.81
N LEU A 37 2.65 9.09 -4.73
CA LEU A 37 4.10 9.32 -4.79
C LEU A 37 4.84 8.14 -5.43
N MET A 38 4.52 6.91 -5.05
CA MET A 38 5.12 5.72 -5.65
C MET A 38 4.78 5.61 -7.14
N SER A 39 3.55 5.98 -7.54
CA SER A 39 3.14 6.02 -8.94
C SER A 39 3.93 7.06 -9.73
N MET A 40 4.10 8.27 -9.17
CA MET A 40 4.97 9.31 -9.74
C MET A 40 6.42 8.81 -9.91
N HIS A 41 6.95 8.12 -8.91
CA HIS A 41 8.29 7.56 -8.97
C HIS A 41 8.43 6.49 -10.07
N ARG A 42 7.48 5.56 -10.14
CA ARG A 42 7.39 4.54 -11.19
C ARG A 42 7.34 5.17 -12.58
N LEU A 43 6.48 6.18 -12.78
CA LEU A 43 6.31 6.87 -14.07
C LEU A 43 7.58 7.63 -14.52
N ASN A 44 8.37 8.11 -13.57
CA ASN A 44 9.65 8.79 -13.85
C ASN A 44 10.85 7.84 -13.88
N HIS A 45 10.64 6.52 -13.82
CA HIS A 45 11.69 5.50 -13.76
C HIS A 45 12.70 5.72 -12.61
N GLU A 46 12.23 6.30 -11.50
CA GLU A 46 13.03 6.58 -10.32
C GLU A 46 13.08 5.35 -9.40
N SER A 47 14.27 4.95 -8.96
CA SER A 47 14.43 3.80 -8.06
C SER A 47 13.88 4.09 -6.65
N PHE A 48 13.01 3.20 -6.16
CA PHE A 48 12.53 3.23 -4.78
C PHE A 48 12.21 1.83 -4.26
N GLN A 49 12.14 1.72 -2.93
CA GLN A 49 11.73 0.51 -2.23
C GLN A 49 10.65 0.86 -1.19
N MET A 50 9.70 -0.04 -0.98
CA MET A 50 8.68 0.07 0.05
C MET A 50 9.12 -0.67 1.32
N ILE A 51 8.67 -0.24 2.49
CA ILE A 51 8.85 -0.95 3.77
C ILE A 51 7.49 -0.97 4.47
N VAL A 52 6.85 -2.13 4.52
CA VAL A 52 5.55 -2.31 5.18
C VAL A 52 5.77 -2.76 6.63
N LEU A 53 5.24 -2.01 7.60
CA LEU A 53 5.50 -2.22 9.02
C LEU A 53 4.42 -3.05 9.75
N ASN A 54 3.26 -3.25 9.12
CA ASN A 54 2.17 -4.06 9.66
C ASN A 54 1.98 -5.38 8.89
N TYR A 55 1.19 -6.27 9.47
CA TYR A 55 0.82 -7.52 8.84
C TYR A 55 -0.23 -7.28 7.74
N THR A 56 0.18 -7.40 6.47
CA THR A 56 -0.71 -7.14 5.32
C THR A 56 -0.74 -8.35 4.37
N PRO A 57 -1.61 -9.35 4.63
CA PRO A 57 -1.63 -10.61 3.88
C PRO A 57 -2.07 -10.43 2.41
N ASP A 58 -2.84 -9.39 2.11
CA ASP A 58 -3.35 -9.06 0.79
C ASP A 58 -2.51 -8.02 0.03
N LEU A 59 -1.31 -7.68 0.52
CA LEU A 59 -0.43 -6.64 -0.04
C LEU A 59 -0.27 -6.75 -1.55
N ARG A 60 -0.02 -7.95 -2.07
CA ARG A 60 0.14 -8.18 -3.52
C ARG A 60 -1.11 -7.82 -4.32
N THR A 61 -2.29 -8.19 -3.82
CA THR A 61 -3.56 -7.86 -4.45
C THR A 61 -3.82 -6.36 -4.38
N PHE A 62 -3.52 -5.73 -3.25
CA PHE A 62 -3.60 -4.28 -3.07
C PHE A 62 -2.70 -3.53 -4.05
N LEU A 63 -1.43 -3.89 -4.15
CA LEU A 63 -0.47 -3.26 -5.08
C LEU A 63 -0.88 -3.47 -6.54
N HIS A 64 -1.42 -4.64 -6.88
CA HIS A 64 -1.93 -4.91 -8.23
C HIS A 64 -3.10 -3.99 -8.61
N ARG A 65 -4.01 -3.66 -7.66
CA ARG A 65 -5.11 -2.71 -7.92
C ARG A 65 -4.64 -1.28 -8.20
N HIS A 66 -3.41 -0.95 -7.81
CA HIS A 66 -2.82 0.38 -7.93
C HIS A 66 -1.67 0.44 -8.94
N ASP A 67 -1.50 -0.56 -9.81
CA ASP A 67 -0.39 -0.63 -10.77
C ASP A 67 0.99 -0.51 -10.09
N LEU A 68 1.18 -1.10 -8.91
CA LEU A 68 2.45 -1.10 -8.16
C LEU A 68 2.96 -2.52 -7.86
N PHE A 69 2.40 -3.54 -8.50
CA PHE A 69 2.72 -4.95 -8.25
C PHE A 69 4.21 -5.29 -8.43
N ASP A 70 4.87 -4.69 -9.41
CA ASP A 70 6.27 -4.99 -9.76
C ASP A 70 7.29 -4.26 -8.88
N MET A 71 6.85 -3.51 -7.86
CA MET A 71 7.71 -2.72 -7.00
C MET A 71 8.37 -3.58 -5.91
N THR A 72 9.59 -3.22 -5.53
CA THR A 72 10.34 -3.91 -4.47
C THR A 72 9.88 -3.47 -3.08
N TYR A 73 9.71 -4.43 -2.16
CA TYR A 73 9.31 -4.24 -0.77
C TYR A 73 10.10 -5.12 0.19
#